data_AF-A0A939ADH4-F1
#
_entry.id   AF-A0A939ADH4-F1
#
_cell.length_a   1.000
_cell.length_b   1.000
_cell.length_c   1.000
_cell.angle_alpha   90.00
_cell.angle_beta   90.00
_cell.angle_gamma   90.00
#
_symmetry.space_group_name_H-M   'P 1'
#
loop_
_entity.id
_entity.type
_entity.pdbx_description
1 polymer ?
#
loop_
_entity_poly.entity_id
_entity_poly.type
_entity_poly.pdbx_seq_one_letter_code
_entity_poly.pdbx_strand_id
1 'polypeptide(L)' 'MAWENDPEVGHEDWIIIPCVFDLQLLYFTTNSSISSGGVARFYLRPVNNRWYIAVWRDESNL' A
#
# COMPACT_ATOMS: atom_id res chain seq x y z
N MET A 1 3.30 12.38 -4.73
CA MET A 1 2.32 11.30 -4.51
C MET A 1 1.05 11.94 -4.01
N ALA A 2 0.04 12.03 -4.88
CA ALA A 2 -1.25 12.62 -4.54
C ALA A 2 -2.25 11.50 -4.21
N TRP A 3 -3.24 11.82 -3.39
CA TRP A 3 -4.39 10.94 -3.20
C TRP A 3 -5.28 11.06 -4.42
N GLU A 4 -5.75 9.92 -4.92
CA GLU A 4 -6.55 9.85 -6.14
C GLU A 4 -7.88 9.19 -5.83
N ASN A 5 -8.97 9.62 -6.49
CA ASN A 5 -10.23 8.90 -6.39
C ASN A 5 -10.15 7.64 -7.26
N ASP A 6 -10.72 6.54 -6.77
CA ASP A 6 -10.83 5.33 -7.58
C ASP A 6 -11.87 5.52 -8.70
N PRO A 7 -11.50 5.33 -9.99
CA PRO A 7 -12.44 5.47 -11.10
C PRO A 7 -13.36 4.26 -11.31
N GLU A 8 -13.19 3.16 -10.57
CA GLU A 8 -13.95 1.92 -10.77
C GLU A 8 -15.40 2.02 -10.26
N VAL A 9 -16.33 1.45 -11.02
CA VAL A 9 -17.77 1.43 -10.67
C VAL A 9 -17.97 0.57 -9.43
N GLY A 10 -18.67 1.07 -8.41
CA GLY A 10 -18.80 0.42 -7.10
C GLY A 10 -17.73 0.82 -6.08
N HIS A 11 -16.75 1.64 -6.48
CA HIS A 11 -15.75 2.26 -5.60
C HIS A 11 -16.05 3.74 -5.35
N GLU A 12 -17.34 4.10 -5.29
CA GLU A 12 -17.74 5.47 -4.97
C GLU A 12 -17.12 5.91 -3.63
N ASP A 13 -16.49 7.08 -3.63
CA ASP A 13 -15.77 7.67 -2.48
C ASP A 13 -14.52 6.90 -2.00
N TRP A 14 -14.02 5.92 -2.75
CA TRP A 14 -12.75 5.28 -2.42
C TRP A 14 -11.58 6.19 -2.80
N ILE A 15 -10.50 6.08 -2.00
CA ILE A 15 -9.26 6.82 -2.21
C ILE A 15 -8.12 5.82 -2.45
N ILE A 16 -7.34 6.07 -3.49
CA ILE A 16 -6.09 5.38 -3.80
C ILE A 16 -4.93 6.21 -3.24
N ILE A 17 -4.10 5.57 -2.42
CA ILE A 17 -2.88 6.16 -1.87
C ILE A 17 -1.66 5.37 -2.36
N PRO A 18 -0.80 5.96 -3.21
CA PRO A 18 0.50 5.37 -3.51
C PRO A 18 1.45 5.56 -2.32
N CYS A 19 2.17 4.50 -1.98
CA CYS A 19 3.10 4.44 -0.86
C CYS A 19 4.41 3.81 -1.32
N VAL A 20 5.47 4.61 -1.35
CA VAL A 20 6.84 4.10 -1.51
C VAL A 20 7.33 3.65 -0.14
N PHE A 21 7.94 2.47 -0.09
CA PHE A 21 8.43 1.89 1.15
C PHE A 21 9.81 1.25 0.96
N ASP A 22 10.56 1.20 2.05
CA ASP A 22 11.73 0.34 2.21
C ASP A 22 11.41 -0.71 3.29
N LEU A 23 11.61 -1.97 2.96
CA LEU A 23 11.41 -3.11 3.86
C LEU A 23 12.77 -3.74 4.19
N GLN A 24 13.03 -3.95 5.47
CA GLN A 24 14.23 -4.65 5.94
C GLN A 24 13.84 -5.85 6.81
N LEU A 25 14.36 -7.02 6.46
CA LEU A 25 14.27 -8.23 7.24
C LEU A 25 15.63 -8.51 7.92
N LEU A 26 15.60 -8.65 9.24
CA LEU A 26 16.79 -8.84 10.08
C LEU A 26 16.82 -10.27 10.63
N TYR A 27 17.91 -11.00 10.38
CA TYR A 27 18.16 -12.33 10.91
C TYR A 27 19.23 -12.26 12.01
N PHE A 28 18.81 -12.33 13.27
CA PHE A 28 19.73 -12.21 14.41
C PHE A 28 20.66 -13.41 14.57
N THR A 29 20.23 -14.60 14.18
CA THR A 29 21.02 -15.83 14.32
C THR A 29 22.20 -15.90 13.36
N THR A 30 22.04 -15.36 12.15
CA THR A 30 23.09 -15.29 11.11
C THR A 30 23.73 -13.92 11.00
N ASN A 31 23.28 -12.95 11.82
CA ASN A 31 23.65 -11.55 11.77
C ASN A 31 23.61 -10.98 10.33
N SER A 32 22.56 -11.32 9.59
CA SER A 32 22.37 -10.91 8.21
C SER A 32 21.09 -10.11 8.04
N SER A 33 21.03 -9.32 6.97
CA SER A 33 19.85 -8.54 6.62
C SER A 33 19.55 -8.63 5.14
N ILE A 34 18.27 -8.63 4.79
CA ILE A 34 17.80 -8.47 3.42
C ILE A 34 16.98 -7.18 3.37
N SER A 35 17.27 -6.32 2.40
CA SER A 35 16.54 -5.07 2.17
C SER A 35 15.88 -5.09 0.80
N SER A 36 14.69 -4.51 0.70
CA SER A 36 13.96 -4.34 -0.56
C SER A 36 13.20 -3.03 -0.52
N GLY A 37 13.31 -2.23 -1.57
CA GLY A 37 12.48 -1.05 -1.79
C GLY A 37 11.34 -1.37 -2.75
N GLY A 38 10.22 -0.68 -2.60
CA GLY A 38 9.01 -0.97 -3.37
C GLY A 38 7.99 0.16 -3.39
N VAL A 39 6.94 -0.05 -4.17
CA VAL A 39 5.77 0.83 -4.23
C VAL A 39 4.53 -0.01 -4.06
N ALA A 40 3.62 0.41 -3.19
CA ALA A 40 2.29 -0.17 -3.03
C ALA A 40 1.22 0.89 -3.32
N ARG A 41 0.07 0.46 -3.84
CA ARG A 41 -1.15 1.25 -3.85
C ARG A 41 -2.15 0.67 -2.87
N PHE A 42 -2.63 1.52 -1.96
CA PHE A 42 -3.70 1.18 -1.03
C PHE A 42 -5.00 1.79 -1.48
N TYR A 43 -6.00 0.94 -1.64
CA TYR A 43 -7.36 1.34 -1.97
C TYR A 43 -8.15 1.38 -0.66
N LEU A 44 -8.57 2.58 -0.28
CA LEU A 44 -9.23 2.83 0.97
C LEU A 44 -10.73 3.03 0.75
N ARG A 45 -11.53 2.25 1.45
CA ARG A 45 -12.99 2.41 1.47
C ARG A 45 -13.42 3.17 2.73
N PRO A 46 -14.30 4.18 2.62
CA PRO A 46 -14.89 4.82 3.78
C PRO A 46 -15.99 3.94 4.39
N VAL A 47 -15.97 3.73 5.70
CA VAL A 47 -17.03 3.05 6.47
C VAL A 47 -17.20 3.77 7.80
N ASN A 48 -18.41 4.29 8.07
CA ASN A 48 -18.76 4.96 9.33
C ASN A 48 -17.69 5.97 9.82
N ASN A 49 -17.28 6.89 8.92
CA ASN A 49 -16.29 7.94 9.20
C ASN A 49 -14.86 7.42 9.50
N ARG A 50 -14.52 6.23 9.01
CA ARG A 50 -13.17 5.65 9.07
C ARG A 50 -12.77 5.09 7.72
N TRP A 51 -11.47 5.08 7.44
CA TRP A 51 -10.91 4.47 6.24
C TRP A 51 -10.39 3.08 6.55
N TYR A 52 -10.67 2.13 5.65
CA TYR A 52 -10.20 0.76 5.73
C TYR A 52 -9.48 0.40 4.45
N ILE A 53 -8.34 -0.28 4.57
CA ILE A 53 -7.66 -0.88 3.40
C ILE A 53 -8.56 -2.01 2.90
N ALA A 54 -9.15 -1.81 1.73
CA ALA A 54 -9.96 -2.80 1.05
C ALA A 54 -9.10 -3.63 0.09
N VAL A 55 -8.14 -2.98 -0.59
CA VAL A 55 -7.16 -3.63 -1.47
C VAL A 55 -5.76 -3.10 -1.19
N TRP A 56 -4.81 -4.02 -1.12
CA TRP A 56 -3.39 -3.72 -1.17
C TRP A 56 -2.82 -4.32 -2.46
N ARG A 57 -2.30 -3.45 -3.33
CA ARG A 57 -1.62 -3.85 -4.56
C ARG A 57 -0.12 -3.56 -4.45
N ASP A 58 0.69 -4.59 -4.58
CA ASP A 58 2.14 -4.45 -4.76
C ASP A 58 2.46 -4.06 -6.21
N GLU A 59 3.23 -2.99 -6.38
CA GLU A 59 3.68 -2.45 -7.67
C GLU A 59 5.21 -2.42 -7.77
N SER A 60 5.90 -3.09 -6.85
CA SER A 60 7.37 -3.10 -6.78
C SER A 60 8.05 -3.80 -7.96
N ASN A 61 7.27 -4.42 -8.87
CA ASN A 61 7.77 -5.16 -10.03
C ASN A 61 6.95 -4.93 -11.31
N LEU A 62 6.33 -3.75 -11.43
CA LEU A 62 5.62 -3.29 -12.64
C LEU A 62 6.54 -2.46 -13.55
#